data_AF-A0A075G1B0-F1
#
_entry.id   AF-A0A075G1B0-F1
#
_cell.length_a   1.000
_cell.length_b   1.000
_cell.length_c   1.000
_cell.angle_alpha   90.00
_cell.angle_beta   90.00
_cell.angle_gamma   90.00
#
_symmetry.space_group_name_H-M   'P 1'
#
loop_
_entity.id
_entity.type
_entity.pdbx_description
1 polymer ?
#
loop_
_entity_poly.entity_id
_entity_poly.type
_entity_poly.pdbx_seq_one_letter_code
_entity_poly.pdbx_strand_id
1 'polypeptide(L)' 'MKAKFNGKCVECDGIIKVGKEIVKNSKGDWVHKYCSDIEEGLP' A
#
# COMPACT_ATOMS: atom_id res chain seq x y z
N MET A 1 3.73 -6.60 1.14
CA MET A 1 4.61 -6.68 2.34
C MET A 1 3.90 -6.12 3.56
N LYS A 2 4.44 -6.26 4.79
CA LYS A 2 3.83 -5.64 5.99
C LYS A 2 4.48 -4.29 6.29
N ALA A 3 3.66 -3.29 6.63
CA ALA A 3 4.10 -1.97 7.02
C ALA A 3 4.95 -2.06 8.29
N LYS A 4 6.12 -1.44 8.27
CA LYS A 4 6.99 -1.30 9.45
C LYS A 4 6.90 0.09 10.09
N PHE A 5 6.06 0.95 9.51
CA PHE A 5 5.86 2.33 9.91
C PHE A 5 4.36 2.64 9.92
N ASN A 6 4.01 3.72 10.60
CA ASN A 6 2.70 4.35 10.49
C ASN A 6 2.76 5.39 9.36
N GLY A 7 1.75 5.40 8.50
CA GLY A 7 1.68 6.27 7.34
C GLY A 7 0.24 6.49 6.90
N LYS A 8 0.07 7.17 5.77
CA LYS A 8 -1.24 7.41 5.17
C LYS A 8 -1.24 6.86 3.75
N CYS A 9 -2.27 6.11 3.40
CA CYS A 9 -2.48 5.61 2.06
C CYS A 9 -2.96 6.78 1.19
N VAL A 10 -2.26 7.06 0.10
CA VAL A 10 -2.59 8.18 -0.81
C VAL A 10 -3.84 7.92 -1.67
N GLU A 11 -4.25 6.66 -1.80
CA GLU A 11 -5.35 6.25 -2.69
C GLU A 11 -6.71 6.29 -2.00
N CYS A 12 -6.78 5.84 -0.74
CA CYS A 12 -8.03 5.81 0.03
C CYS A 12 -8.04 6.78 1.21
N ASP A 13 -6.98 7.59 1.34
CA ASP A 13 -6.73 8.47 2.49
C ASP A 13 -6.66 7.72 3.85
N GLY A 14 -6.68 6.38 3.82
CA GLY A 14 -6.76 5.52 4.99
C GLY A 14 -5.43 5.39 5.72
N ILE A 15 -5.48 5.15 7.03
CA ILE A 15 -4.26 5.02 7.83
C ILE A 15 -3.56 3.68 7.58
N ILE A 16 -2.28 3.76 7.24
CA ILE A 16 -1.35 2.63 7.23
C ILE A 16 -0.82 2.48 8.65
N LYS A 17 -1.16 1.38 9.31
CA LYS A 17 -0.58 1.00 10.61
C LYS A 17 0.51 -0.04 10.43
N VAL A 18 1.50 0.00 11.30
CA VAL A 18 2.51 -1.06 11.41
C VAL A 18 1.83 -2.43 11.51
N GLY A 19 2.33 -3.41 10.77
CA GLY A 19 1.77 -4.77 10.68
C GLY A 19 0.66 -4.95 9.65
N LYS A 20 0.07 -3.89 9.08
CA LYS A 20 -0.90 -4.00 7.97
C LYS A 20 -0.21 -4.27 6.64
N GLU A 21 -0.90 -4.93 5.73
CA GLU A 21 -0.39 -5.19 4.39
C GLU A 21 -0.37 -3.92 3.55
N ILE A 22 0.83 -3.57 3.09
CA ILE A 22 1.10 -2.47 2.18
C ILE A 22 1.92 -2.93 0.98
N VAL A 23 1.86 -2.13 -0.06
CA VAL A 23 2.65 -2.27 -1.27
C VAL A 23 2.97 -0.88 -1.80
N LYS A 24 3.98 -0.80 -2.63
CA LYS A 24 4.34 0.44 -3.31
C LYS A 24 3.46 0.56 -4.54
N ASN A 25 2.84 1.71 -4.82
CA ASN A 25 2.12 1.94 -6.07
C ASN A 25 3.08 2.32 -7.22
N SER A 26 2.56 2.52 -8.43
CA SER A 26 3.38 2.93 -9.61
C SER A 26 4.11 4.26 -9.41
N LYS A 27 3.68 5.10 -8.46
CA LYS A 27 4.33 6.37 -8.13
C LYS A 27 5.47 6.21 -7.13
N GLY A 28 5.63 5.02 -6.55
CA GLY A 28 6.60 4.78 -5.49
C GLY A 28 6.09 5.13 -4.09
N ASP A 29 4.80 5.40 -3.93
CA ASP A 29 4.17 5.67 -2.64
C ASP A 29 3.67 4.39 -1.99
N TRP A 30 3.74 4.34 -0.66
CA TRP A 30 3.21 3.22 0.11
C TRP A 30 1.70 3.33 0.26
N VAL A 31 1.00 2.32 -0.23
CA VAL A 31 -0.45 2.20 -0.21
C VAL A 31 -0.85 0.86 0.39
N HIS A 32 -2.11 0.69 0.80
CA HIS A 32 -2.59 -0.64 1.19
C HIS A 32 -2.51 -1.60 0.01
N LYS A 33 -2.33 -2.90 0.27
CA LYS A 33 -2.25 -3.91 -0.80
C LYS A 33 -3.46 -3.88 -1.74
N TYR A 34 -4.66 -3.65 -1.21
CA TYR A 34 -5.91 -3.53 -1.98
C TYR A 34 -6.12 -2.15 -2.62
N CYS A 35 -5.36 -1.14 -2.21
CA CYS A 35 -5.35 0.19 -2.82
C CYS A 35 -4.32 0.30 -3.93
N SER A 36 -3.50 -0.73 -4.12
CA SER A 36 -2.52 -0.74 -5.18
C SER A 36 -3.21 -0.82 -6.52
N ASP A 37 -2.98 0.20 -7.34
CA ASP A 37 -3.28 0.17 -8.77
C ASP A 37 -2.35 -0.79 -9.54
N ILE A 38 -1.26 -1.22 -8.91
CA ILE A 38 -0.45 -2.28 -9.49
C ILE A 38 -1.15 -3.61 -9.25
N GLU A 39 -1.84 -4.10 -10.28
CA GLU A 39 -2.35 -5.46 -10.37
C GLU A 39 -1.17 -6.44 -10.31
N GLU A 40 -0.87 -6.95 -9.12
CA GLU A 40 0.08 -8.04 -8.94
C GLU A 40 -0.57 -9.34 -9.44
N GLY A 41 -0.58 -9.56 -10.75
CA GLY A 41 -0.81 -10.87 -11.34
C GLY A 41 -1.54 -10.90 -12.68
N LEU A 42 -0.77 -10.88 -13.77
CA LEU A 42 -1.03 -11.75 -14.92
C LEU A 42 0.32 -12.20 -15.51
N PRO A 43 0.83 -13.38 -15.13
CA PRO A 43 1.61 -14.21 -16.03
C PRO A 43 0.72 -14.89 -17.09
#